data_AF-A0A4R4VHC1-F1
#
_entry.id   AF-A0A4R4VHC1-F1
#
_cell.length_a   1.000
_cell.length_b   1.000
_cell.length_c   1.000
_cell.angle_alpha   90.00
_cell.angle_beta   90.00
_cell.angle_gamma   90.00
#
_symmetry.space_group_name_H-M   'P 1'
#
loop_
_entity.id
_entity.type
_entity.pdbx_description
1 polymer ?
#
loop_
_entity_poly.entity_id
_entity_poly.type
_entity_poly.pdbx_seq_one_letter_code
_entity_poly.pdbx_strand_id
1 'polypeptide(L)'
;MRTAGLLLAVALLLVASGVAAAGSPRPSHLQVVAHPDDDMLFMSPDVPLAIRSGARVTTVFLTAGESDVQPPADYAASRQAGARAAFAAMAGVADDWTRSALDLPGGRSAELHRLRGRPSVGLVFLGLPDDNDPRARHALSRLWRNPAQRVETVVATGSVVPVTSYDRGSVIDALIRLRELFAPTLVRTQDPRPDPRHQQQWGSAHDHPDHLATARFTETALIGTDLPLLHYRDYNVADAPPNLPERVVAGKRAVFARYAEHDPLVSLGEPYDAWLAAMRLRRPWGTRWLTSGRHAHVRGHDLVIGESVVDTPGFDPRVGSASFADPATVVVQERDSGAVWLKAGDRPWRSLGVPPPREPGVDLGPPSAVSVRGRVVVAVRDSGGGVSVRDTGAWCRLGGSDVGDEVSVLVSGSDGIHVMAASRNGMLHWRLTESGCGVPIASSERPVGAIATTSGYAAYRDSRGDLVVLAEHAGWKRVRTIAAEAISDPAIAPGPVLAVRNADGLLQIFRPDGTTTLGPVEGQPALSPHGDQAAALTGDGLIRTFSVP
;
A
#
# COMPACT_ATOMS: atom_id res chain seq x y z
N MET A 1 -33.28 -30.70 72.26
CA MET A 1 -31.99 -30.12 71.80
C MET A 1 -31.74 -30.61 70.38
N ARG A 2 -31.16 -29.74 69.53
CA ARG A 2 -30.85 -29.90 68.08
C ARG A 2 -31.97 -29.40 67.15
N THR A 3 -32.01 -28.09 66.87
CA THR A 3 -31.30 -27.34 65.79
C THR A 3 -31.96 -27.52 64.43
N ALA A 4 -32.83 -26.58 64.06
CA ALA A 4 -33.24 -26.32 62.68
C ALA A 4 -32.14 -25.48 62.01
N GLY A 5 -31.52 -26.03 60.98
CA GLY A 5 -30.47 -25.38 60.19
C GLY A 5 -31.07 -24.37 59.22
N LEU A 6 -30.70 -23.10 59.39
CA LEU A 6 -30.94 -22.03 58.44
C LEU A 6 -29.83 -22.07 57.39
N LEU A 7 -30.16 -22.43 56.15
CA LEU A 7 -29.27 -22.35 55.00
C LEU A 7 -29.09 -20.88 54.60
N LEU A 8 -27.92 -20.32 54.94
CA LEU A 8 -27.48 -19.00 54.50
C LEU A 8 -26.86 -19.13 53.10
N ALA A 9 -27.58 -18.69 52.07
CA ALA A 9 -27.03 -18.56 50.72
C ALA A 9 -26.08 -17.36 50.68
N VAL A 10 -24.77 -17.62 50.62
CA VAL A 10 -23.74 -16.61 50.37
C VAL A 10 -23.69 -16.35 48.87
N ALA A 11 -24.21 -15.20 48.43
CA ALA A 11 -23.98 -14.70 47.08
C ALA A 11 -22.54 -14.14 47.01
N LEU A 12 -21.64 -14.88 46.35
CA LEU A 12 -20.34 -14.34 45.95
C LEU A 12 -20.54 -13.32 44.82
N LEU A 13 -20.45 -12.03 45.16
CA LEU A 13 -20.19 -10.98 44.18
C LEU A 13 -18.73 -11.07 43.72
N LEU A 14 -18.51 -11.72 42.57
CA LEU A 14 -17.28 -11.56 41.79
C LEU A 14 -17.28 -10.15 41.20
N VAL A 15 -16.69 -9.21 41.94
CA VAL A 15 -16.24 -7.94 41.36
C VAL A 15 -15.07 -8.27 40.45
N ALA A 16 -15.37 -8.56 39.18
CA ALA A 16 -14.36 -8.55 38.15
C ALA A 16 -13.85 -7.11 38.06
N SER A 17 -12.63 -6.88 38.54
CA SER A 17 -11.84 -5.68 38.28
C SER A 17 -11.49 -5.65 36.79
N GLY A 18 -12.50 -5.38 35.96
CA GLY A 18 -12.34 -4.98 34.58
C GLY A 18 -11.77 -3.58 34.59
N VAL A 19 -10.44 -3.48 34.65
CA VAL A 19 -9.76 -2.33 34.07
C VAL A 19 -10.16 -2.38 32.60
N ALA A 20 -11.16 -1.59 32.22
CA ALA A 20 -11.46 -1.36 30.82
C ALA A 20 -10.16 -0.85 30.22
N ALA A 21 -9.48 -1.70 29.45
CA ALA A 21 -8.42 -1.25 28.56
C ALA A 21 -9.04 -0.08 27.80
N ALA A 22 -8.48 1.13 27.98
CA ALA A 22 -8.91 2.30 27.25
C ALA A 22 -8.98 1.88 25.78
N GLY A 23 -10.20 1.78 25.24
CA GLY A 23 -10.44 1.16 23.95
C GLY A 23 -9.56 1.83 22.91
N SER A 24 -8.82 1.03 22.14
CA SER A 24 -7.97 1.55 21.07
C SER A 24 -8.80 2.53 20.23
N PRO A 25 -8.27 3.72 19.89
CA PRO A 25 -9.03 4.71 19.13
C PRO A 25 -9.62 4.07 17.89
N ARG A 26 -10.91 4.34 17.62
CA ARG A 26 -11.56 3.86 16.40
C ARG A 26 -10.70 4.25 15.17
N PRO A 27 -10.40 3.31 14.25
CA PRO A 27 -9.65 3.57 13.03
C PRO A 27 -10.07 4.85 12.32
N SER A 28 -9.10 5.62 11.85
CA SER A 28 -9.30 6.92 11.19
C SER A 28 -8.34 7.03 10.01
N HIS A 29 -8.84 7.05 8.79
CA HIS A 29 -8.01 7.04 7.58
C HIS A 29 -8.13 8.37 6.85
N LEU A 30 -6.98 8.94 6.50
CA LEU A 30 -6.90 10.15 5.69
C LEU A 30 -6.34 9.80 4.31
N GLN A 31 -7.05 10.13 3.24
CA GLN A 31 -6.56 10.05 1.87
C GLN A 31 -6.23 11.47 1.42
N VAL A 32 -5.06 11.67 0.83
CA VAL A 32 -4.70 12.96 0.21
C VAL A 32 -4.38 12.70 -1.25
N VAL A 33 -5.21 13.21 -2.15
CA VAL A 33 -5.16 12.99 -3.60
C VAL A 33 -5.27 14.31 -4.35
N ALA A 34 -4.81 14.32 -5.60
CA ALA A 34 -4.80 15.50 -6.43
C ALA A 34 -6.22 15.86 -6.86
N HIS A 35 -6.90 14.97 -7.57
CA HIS A 35 -8.16 15.27 -8.26
C HIS A 35 -9.36 14.51 -7.67
N PRO A 36 -10.59 15.05 -7.82
CA PRO A 36 -11.85 14.42 -7.39
C PRO A 36 -12.22 13.10 -8.10
N ASP A 37 -11.38 12.07 -8.09
CA ASP A 37 -11.61 10.72 -8.63
C ASP A 37 -10.43 9.76 -8.36
N ASP A 38 -9.24 10.30 -8.11
CA ASP A 38 -8.02 9.54 -7.88
C ASP A 38 -8.14 8.48 -6.77
N ASP A 39 -8.91 8.75 -5.71
CA ASP A 39 -9.10 7.81 -4.61
C ASP A 39 -9.95 6.59 -5.01
N MET A 40 -11.04 6.81 -5.76
CA MET A 40 -11.87 5.73 -6.27
C MET A 40 -11.20 4.98 -7.43
N LEU A 41 -10.34 5.64 -8.22
CA LEU A 41 -9.59 5.03 -9.31
C LEU A 41 -8.36 4.25 -8.82
N PHE A 42 -7.60 4.75 -7.87
CA PHE A 42 -6.29 4.18 -7.53
C PHE A 42 -6.18 3.62 -6.11
N MET A 43 -7.08 4.00 -5.19
CA MET A 43 -7.11 3.49 -3.80
C MET A 43 -8.27 2.53 -3.51
N SER A 44 -9.04 2.12 -4.51
CA SER A 44 -10.08 1.10 -4.35
C SER A 44 -9.55 -0.31 -4.64
N PRO A 45 -9.84 -1.31 -3.80
CA PRO A 45 -10.96 -1.36 -2.85
C PRO A 45 -10.69 -0.88 -1.42
N ASP A 46 -9.52 -0.29 -1.10
CA ASP A 46 -9.18 0.04 0.29
C ASP A 46 -10.08 1.10 0.91
N VAL A 47 -10.41 2.16 0.17
CA VAL A 47 -11.34 3.21 0.64
C VAL A 47 -12.72 2.64 0.98
N PRO A 48 -13.44 1.94 0.08
CA PRO A 48 -14.75 1.37 0.43
C PRO A 48 -14.65 0.27 1.51
N LEU A 49 -13.54 -0.47 1.60
CA LEU A 49 -13.32 -1.43 2.68
C LEU A 49 -13.18 -0.76 4.05
N ALA A 50 -12.48 0.38 4.13
CA ALA A 50 -12.38 1.18 5.35
C ALA A 50 -13.74 1.72 5.81
N ILE A 51 -14.58 2.18 4.87
CA ILE A 51 -15.94 2.64 5.17
C ILE A 51 -16.80 1.48 5.73
N ARG A 52 -16.72 0.30 5.10
CA ARG A 52 -17.44 -0.91 5.51
C ARG A 52 -16.98 -1.44 6.87
N SER A 53 -15.68 -1.43 7.15
CA SER A 53 -15.13 -1.84 8.45
C SER A 53 -15.46 -0.85 9.58
N GLY A 54 -16.02 0.32 9.23
CA GLY A 54 -16.44 1.33 10.16
C GLY A 54 -15.34 2.30 10.57
N ALA A 55 -14.23 2.39 9.84
CA ALA A 55 -13.27 3.47 10.04
C ALA A 55 -13.93 4.84 9.81
N ARG A 56 -13.39 5.88 10.46
CA ARG A 56 -13.57 7.25 9.98
C ARG A 56 -12.73 7.40 8.71
N VAL A 57 -13.29 8.00 7.67
CA VAL A 57 -12.63 8.15 6.37
C VAL A 57 -12.78 9.59 5.92
N THR A 58 -11.67 10.25 5.67
CA THR A 58 -11.63 11.59 5.08
C THR A 58 -10.76 11.57 3.84
N THR A 59 -11.30 11.96 2.69
CA THR A 59 -10.49 12.29 1.50
C THR A 59 -10.27 13.79 1.43
N VAL A 60 -9.03 14.20 1.17
CA VAL A 60 -8.63 15.57 0.86
C VAL A 60 -8.24 15.63 -0.61
N PHE A 61 -8.95 16.44 -1.38
CA PHE A 61 -8.63 16.77 -2.77
C PHE A 61 -7.88 18.10 -2.80
N LEU A 62 -6.64 18.08 -3.32
CA LEU A 62 -5.82 19.30 -3.38
C LEU A 62 -6.31 20.25 -4.45
N THR A 63 -6.67 19.74 -5.63
CA THR A 63 -7.10 20.57 -6.76
C THR A 63 -8.63 20.64 -6.86
N ALA A 64 -9.12 21.63 -7.61
CA ALA A 64 -10.52 21.70 -8.00
C ALA A 64 -10.85 20.73 -9.17
N GLY A 65 -9.82 20.22 -9.87
CA GLY A 65 -9.96 19.21 -10.92
C GLY A 65 -10.58 19.74 -12.21
N GLU A 66 -10.59 21.05 -12.41
CA GLU A 66 -11.29 21.73 -13.51
C GLU A 66 -10.62 21.55 -14.87
N SER A 67 -9.36 21.12 -14.91
CA SER A 67 -8.54 21.04 -16.12
C SER A 67 -8.63 22.34 -16.95
N ASP A 68 -8.87 22.27 -18.26
CA ASP A 68 -9.08 23.43 -19.13
C ASP A 68 -10.56 23.75 -19.44
N VAL A 69 -11.50 23.08 -18.78
CA VAL A 69 -12.94 23.19 -19.04
C VAL A 69 -13.49 24.53 -18.58
N GLN A 70 -14.37 25.13 -19.40
CA GLN A 70 -15.01 26.42 -19.10
C GLN A 70 -16.54 26.27 -18.94
N PRO A 71 -17.14 26.95 -17.94
CA PRO A 71 -16.49 27.72 -16.88
C PRO A 71 -15.91 26.79 -15.78
N PRO A 72 -14.71 27.08 -15.23
CA PRO A 72 -14.01 26.18 -14.31
C PRO A 72 -14.77 25.94 -13.01
N ALA A 73 -15.48 26.96 -12.51
CA ALA A 73 -16.28 26.86 -11.29
C ALA A 73 -17.42 25.83 -11.39
N ASP A 74 -18.10 25.76 -12.53
CA ASP A 74 -19.21 24.82 -12.74
C ASP A 74 -18.70 23.39 -12.91
N TYR A 75 -17.61 23.23 -13.67
CA TYR A 75 -17.02 21.90 -13.88
C TYR A 75 -16.43 21.33 -12.58
N ALA A 76 -15.71 22.16 -11.80
CA ALA A 76 -15.26 21.79 -10.45
C ALA A 76 -16.44 21.38 -9.54
N ALA A 77 -17.54 22.14 -9.54
CA ALA A 77 -18.73 21.79 -8.76
C ALA A 77 -19.36 20.45 -9.19
N SER A 78 -19.34 20.16 -10.50
CA SER A 78 -19.81 18.90 -11.07
C SER A 78 -18.95 17.72 -10.60
N ARG A 79 -17.62 17.84 -10.67
CA ARG A 79 -16.69 16.82 -10.16
C ARG A 79 -16.83 16.59 -8.66
N GLN A 80 -17.00 17.66 -7.87
CA GLN A 80 -17.31 17.53 -6.43
C GLN A 80 -18.64 16.77 -6.19
N ALA A 81 -19.65 16.96 -7.05
CA ALA A 81 -20.89 16.20 -6.99
C ALA A 81 -20.67 14.72 -7.32
N GLY A 82 -19.88 14.41 -8.35
CA GLY A 82 -19.48 13.04 -8.65
C GLY A 82 -18.79 12.35 -7.47
N ALA A 83 -17.84 13.04 -6.82
CA ALA A 83 -17.15 12.51 -5.65
C ALA A 83 -18.12 12.22 -4.49
N ARG A 84 -19.06 13.13 -4.21
CA ARG A 84 -20.13 12.92 -3.21
C ARG A 84 -21.01 11.71 -3.55
N ALA A 85 -21.47 11.59 -4.79
CA ALA A 85 -22.30 10.48 -5.24
C ALA A 85 -21.58 9.12 -5.12
N ALA A 86 -20.30 9.07 -5.51
CA ALA A 86 -19.47 7.88 -5.37
C ALA A 86 -19.29 7.47 -3.90
N PHE A 87 -18.97 8.40 -3.01
CA PHE A 87 -18.79 8.10 -1.59
C PHE A 87 -20.09 7.70 -0.89
N ALA A 88 -21.22 8.30 -1.26
CA ALA A 88 -22.53 7.87 -0.78
C ALA A 88 -22.84 6.43 -1.21
N ALA A 89 -22.51 6.08 -2.46
CA ALA A 89 -22.64 4.71 -2.98
C ALA A 89 -21.70 3.72 -2.26
N MET A 90 -20.43 4.09 -2.01
CA MET A 90 -19.50 3.27 -1.22
C MET A 90 -20.02 3.02 0.21
N ALA A 91 -20.69 4.00 0.80
CA ALA A 91 -21.26 3.92 2.14
C ALA A 91 -22.64 3.23 2.20
N GLY A 92 -23.28 3.00 1.05
CA GLY A 92 -24.61 2.38 0.97
C GLY A 92 -25.73 3.25 1.54
N VAL A 93 -25.60 4.59 1.45
CA VAL A 93 -26.59 5.55 1.97
C VAL A 93 -26.95 6.59 0.90
N ALA A 94 -27.96 7.42 1.17
CA ALA A 94 -28.36 8.51 0.26
C ALA A 94 -27.22 9.53 0.06
N ASP A 95 -27.11 10.07 -1.16
CA ASP A 95 -26.22 11.18 -1.50
C ASP A 95 -26.74 12.49 -0.88
N ASP A 96 -26.48 12.65 0.42
CA ASP A 96 -27.02 13.74 1.22
C ASP A 96 -25.95 14.27 2.19
N TRP A 97 -25.50 15.50 1.97
CA TRP A 97 -24.29 16.04 2.61
C TRP A 97 -24.52 17.38 3.31
N THR A 98 -23.92 17.54 4.49
CA THR A 98 -23.72 18.86 5.10
C THR A 98 -22.44 19.48 4.56
N ARG A 99 -22.49 20.74 4.17
CA ARG A 99 -21.33 21.52 3.70
C ARG A 99 -21.01 22.61 4.71
N SER A 100 -19.74 22.79 5.03
CA SER A 100 -19.26 23.79 6.00
C SER A 100 -17.86 24.26 5.64
N ALA A 101 -17.51 25.49 6.02
CA ALA A 101 -16.13 25.96 5.97
C ALA A 101 -15.29 25.32 7.09
N LEU A 102 -14.07 24.95 6.77
CA LEU A 102 -13.05 24.45 7.68
C LEU A 102 -11.90 25.46 7.74
N ASP A 103 -11.59 25.96 8.94
CA ASP A 103 -10.54 26.95 9.14
C ASP A 103 -9.13 26.32 9.00
N LEU A 104 -8.31 26.94 8.16
CA LEU A 104 -6.92 26.57 7.92
C LEU A 104 -5.98 27.70 8.39
N PRO A 105 -4.69 27.40 8.66
CA PRO A 105 -3.73 28.41 9.11
C PRO A 105 -3.64 29.61 8.18
N GLY A 106 -3.37 30.79 8.75
CA GLY A 106 -3.21 32.04 8.01
C GLY A 106 -4.51 32.63 7.46
N GLY A 107 -5.66 32.36 8.09
CA GLY A 107 -6.96 32.91 7.70
C GLY A 107 -7.56 32.27 6.43
N ARG A 108 -7.02 31.12 6.01
CA ARG A 108 -7.51 30.35 4.85
C ARG A 108 -8.65 29.46 5.28
N SER A 109 -9.42 28.96 4.32
CA SER A 109 -10.44 27.96 4.58
C SER A 109 -10.51 26.94 3.45
N ALA A 110 -11.00 25.74 3.77
CA ALA A 110 -11.33 24.70 2.80
C ALA A 110 -12.79 24.27 3.01
N GLU A 111 -13.39 23.69 1.97
CA GLU A 111 -14.76 23.19 2.09
C GLU A 111 -14.75 21.76 2.66
N LEU A 112 -15.51 21.51 3.72
CA LEU A 112 -15.73 20.19 4.29
C LEU A 112 -17.16 19.72 4.02
N HIS A 113 -17.29 18.58 3.33
CA HIS A 113 -18.56 17.89 3.13
C HIS A 113 -18.60 16.68 4.05
N ARG A 114 -19.64 16.54 4.86
CA ARG A 114 -19.89 15.34 5.69
C ARG A 114 -21.17 14.64 5.28
N LEU A 115 -21.10 13.33 5.10
CA LEU A 115 -22.22 12.50 4.63
C LEU A 115 -23.24 12.31 5.76
N ARG A 116 -24.48 12.79 5.61
CA ARG A 116 -25.49 12.77 6.69
C ARG A 116 -25.86 11.35 7.11
N GLY A 117 -26.03 10.44 6.14
CA GLY A 117 -26.33 9.03 6.42
C GLY A 117 -25.16 8.24 7.02
N ARG A 118 -23.93 8.77 6.95
CA ARG A 118 -22.71 8.14 7.50
C ARG A 118 -21.67 9.21 7.90
N PRO A 119 -21.87 9.94 9.01
CA PRO A 119 -21.05 11.12 9.35
C PRO A 119 -19.56 10.84 9.64
N SER A 120 -19.16 9.56 9.69
CA SER A 120 -17.76 9.16 9.73
C SER A 120 -17.04 9.29 8.39
N VAL A 121 -17.76 9.64 7.31
CA VAL A 121 -17.23 9.86 5.96
C VAL A 121 -17.25 11.36 5.66
N GLY A 122 -16.10 11.91 5.28
CA GLY A 122 -15.94 13.32 4.93
C GLY A 122 -15.08 13.54 3.68
N LEU A 123 -15.35 14.62 2.95
CA LEU A 123 -14.56 15.08 1.82
C LEU A 123 -14.11 16.52 2.08
N VAL A 124 -12.84 16.81 1.84
CA VAL A 124 -12.27 18.15 1.95
C VAL A 124 -11.78 18.60 0.58
N PHE A 125 -12.22 19.77 0.14
CA PHE A 125 -11.81 20.37 -1.12
C PHE A 125 -10.98 21.63 -0.84
N LEU A 126 -9.69 21.62 -1.20
CA LEU A 126 -8.83 22.80 -1.11
C LEU A 126 -9.02 23.75 -2.29
N GLY A 127 -9.31 23.21 -3.47
CA GLY A 127 -9.61 23.98 -4.67
C GLY A 127 -8.40 24.67 -5.31
N LEU A 128 -7.18 24.15 -5.14
CA LEU A 128 -6.04 24.64 -5.92
C LEU A 128 -6.29 24.40 -7.42
N PRO A 129 -5.74 25.21 -8.32
CA PRO A 129 -5.92 24.98 -9.75
C PRO A 129 -5.28 23.66 -10.21
N ASP A 130 -5.92 23.01 -11.16
CA ASP A 130 -5.42 21.83 -11.86
C ASP A 130 -4.17 22.16 -12.72
N ASP A 131 -3.30 21.18 -12.96
CA ASP A 131 -2.10 21.32 -13.80
C ASP A 131 -2.41 21.91 -15.18
N ASN A 132 -3.59 21.60 -15.77
CA ASN A 132 -4.00 22.09 -17.08
C ASN A 132 -4.82 23.40 -17.04
N ASP A 133 -5.06 24.01 -15.87
CA ASP A 133 -5.80 25.28 -15.79
C ASP A 133 -5.15 26.37 -16.65
N PRO A 134 -5.88 27.03 -17.56
CA PRO A 134 -5.30 27.94 -18.55
C PRO A 134 -4.71 29.22 -17.93
N ARG A 135 -5.12 29.60 -16.71
CA ARG A 135 -4.65 30.78 -15.97
C ARG A 135 -3.57 30.44 -14.94
N ALA A 136 -3.48 29.19 -14.50
CA ALA A 136 -2.64 28.77 -13.40
C ALA A 136 -1.80 27.50 -13.67
N ARG A 137 -1.64 27.09 -14.94
CA ARG A 137 -0.88 25.91 -15.40
C ARG A 137 0.27 25.49 -14.49
N HIS A 138 0.33 24.18 -14.23
CA HIS A 138 1.31 23.56 -13.35
C HIS A 138 1.31 24.12 -11.93
N ALA A 139 0.14 24.43 -11.36
CA ALA A 139 0.01 25.10 -10.07
C ALA A 139 0.78 24.37 -8.96
N LEU A 140 0.45 23.10 -8.67
CA LEU A 140 1.09 22.36 -7.58
C LEU A 140 2.58 22.12 -7.85
N SER A 141 2.94 21.81 -9.10
CA SER A 141 4.34 21.64 -9.52
C SER A 141 5.18 22.91 -9.38
N ARG A 142 4.59 24.10 -9.61
CA ARG A 142 5.26 25.39 -9.39
C ARG A 142 5.38 25.71 -7.91
N LEU A 143 4.31 25.50 -7.13
CA LEU A 143 4.34 25.63 -5.66
C LEU A 143 5.44 24.75 -5.05
N TRP A 144 5.50 23.48 -5.46
CA TRP A 144 6.48 22.53 -4.93
C TRP A 144 7.92 22.99 -5.19
N ARG A 145 8.22 23.45 -6.41
CA ARG A 145 9.58 23.84 -6.83
C ARG A 145 10.01 25.22 -6.31
N ASN A 146 9.07 26.16 -6.17
CA ASN A 146 9.38 27.53 -5.78
C ASN A 146 8.52 27.96 -4.57
N PRO A 147 9.09 28.02 -3.35
CA PRO A 147 8.37 28.45 -2.16
C PRO A 147 7.79 29.87 -2.24
N ALA A 148 8.29 30.75 -3.13
CA ALA A 148 7.77 32.09 -3.34
C ALA A 148 6.59 32.15 -4.32
N GLN A 149 6.31 31.06 -5.05
CA GLN A 149 5.16 30.99 -5.94
C GLN A 149 3.88 31.08 -5.12
N ARG A 150 2.90 31.83 -5.63
CA ARG A 150 1.53 31.80 -5.14
C ARG A 150 0.55 31.43 -6.24
N VAL A 151 -0.55 30.80 -5.85
CA VAL A 151 -1.72 30.52 -6.70
C VAL A 151 -2.99 30.85 -5.92
N GLU A 152 -4.04 31.24 -6.62
CA GLU A 152 -5.37 31.43 -6.05
C GLU A 152 -6.22 30.18 -6.31
N THR A 153 -7.12 29.87 -5.39
CA THR A 153 -8.03 28.73 -5.52
C THR A 153 -9.10 28.98 -6.57
N VAL A 154 -9.51 27.93 -7.29
CA VAL A 154 -10.73 27.89 -8.09
C VAL A 154 -11.91 27.64 -7.16
N VAL A 155 -12.83 28.60 -7.09
CA VAL A 155 -14.03 28.50 -6.24
C VAL A 155 -15.14 27.82 -7.04
N ALA A 156 -15.45 26.58 -6.67
CA ALA A 156 -16.55 25.83 -7.27
C ALA A 156 -17.89 26.54 -7.09
N THR A 157 -18.79 26.42 -8.07
CA THR A 157 -20.13 27.00 -8.00
C THR A 157 -20.90 26.49 -6.79
N GLY A 158 -21.39 27.42 -5.96
CA GLY A 158 -22.09 27.11 -4.72
C GLY A 158 -21.18 26.72 -3.54
N SER A 159 -19.87 26.95 -3.65
CA SER A 159 -18.92 26.84 -2.53
C SER A 159 -19.31 27.75 -1.37
N VAL A 160 -19.04 27.30 -0.15
CA VAL A 160 -19.26 28.06 1.09
C VAL A 160 -18.00 28.77 1.59
N VAL A 161 -16.90 28.69 0.84
CA VAL A 161 -15.62 29.37 1.16
C VAL A 161 -15.25 30.38 0.06
N PRO A 162 -14.66 31.54 0.42
CA PRO A 162 -14.20 32.51 -0.56
C PRO A 162 -12.91 32.06 -1.24
N VAL A 163 -12.51 32.79 -2.29
CA VAL A 163 -11.18 32.63 -2.91
C VAL A 163 -10.09 32.88 -1.86
N THR A 164 -9.03 32.06 -1.89
CA THR A 164 -7.85 32.23 -1.05
C THR A 164 -6.58 31.95 -1.86
N SER A 165 -5.42 32.34 -1.32
CA SER A 165 -4.12 32.12 -1.95
C SER A 165 -3.23 31.18 -1.14
N TYR A 166 -2.53 30.32 -1.86
CA TYR A 166 -1.56 29.37 -1.33
C TYR A 166 -0.19 29.58 -1.94
N ASP A 167 0.82 29.46 -1.08
CA ASP A 167 2.21 29.16 -1.40
C ASP A 167 2.57 27.73 -0.93
N ARG A 168 3.81 27.29 -1.16
CA ARG A 168 4.27 25.95 -0.73
C ARG A 168 4.06 25.70 0.76
N GLY A 169 4.44 26.67 1.61
CA GLY A 169 4.40 26.52 3.06
C GLY A 169 2.96 26.36 3.56
N SER A 170 2.06 27.19 3.05
CA SER A 170 0.65 27.15 3.44
C SER A 170 -0.12 25.91 3.00
N VAL A 171 0.29 25.24 1.91
CA VAL A 171 -0.25 23.91 1.56
C VAL A 171 0.19 22.87 2.59
N ILE A 172 1.47 22.89 2.99
CA ILE A 172 2.01 21.99 4.03
C ILE A 172 1.29 22.24 5.37
N ASP A 173 1.15 23.51 5.77
CA ASP A 173 0.46 23.90 7.00
C ASP A 173 -1.02 23.47 7.00
N ALA A 174 -1.70 23.58 5.85
CA ALA A 174 -3.06 23.09 5.69
C ALA A 174 -3.14 21.57 5.88
N LEU A 175 -2.25 20.80 5.26
CA LEU A 175 -2.21 19.34 5.43
C LEU A 175 -1.87 18.92 6.87
N ILE A 176 -0.95 19.63 7.53
CA ILE A 176 -0.65 19.43 8.96
C ILE A 176 -1.91 19.67 9.80
N ARG A 177 -2.63 20.78 9.55
CA ARG A 177 -3.88 21.09 10.25
C ARG A 177 -4.95 20.03 10.04
N LEU A 178 -5.12 19.54 8.82
CA LEU A 178 -6.10 18.50 8.50
C LEU A 178 -5.73 17.17 9.18
N ARG A 179 -4.45 16.78 9.17
CA ARG A 179 -3.95 15.62 9.93
C ARG A 179 -4.26 15.75 11.42
N GLU A 180 -4.00 16.89 12.03
CA GLU A 180 -4.30 17.13 13.45
C GLU A 180 -5.80 17.09 13.75
N LEU A 181 -6.61 17.69 12.88
CA LEU A 181 -8.06 17.74 13.04
C LEU A 181 -8.72 16.37 12.93
N PHE A 182 -8.28 15.54 11.96
CA PHE A 182 -8.87 14.22 11.73
C PHE A 182 -8.19 13.10 12.50
N ALA A 183 -7.01 13.36 13.08
CA ALA A 183 -6.20 12.42 13.85
C ALA A 183 -6.17 11.02 13.21
N PRO A 184 -5.66 10.89 11.97
CA PRO A 184 -5.66 9.61 11.28
C PRO A 184 -4.75 8.62 12.00
N THR A 185 -5.13 7.35 11.96
CA THR A 185 -4.30 6.19 12.28
C THR A 185 -3.54 5.67 11.05
N LEU A 186 -4.00 6.02 9.84
CA LEU A 186 -3.40 5.62 8.57
C LEU A 186 -3.58 6.74 7.54
N VAL A 187 -2.51 7.05 6.79
CA VAL A 187 -2.56 8.01 5.68
C VAL A 187 -2.31 7.29 4.35
N ARG A 188 -3.03 7.70 3.31
CA ARG A 188 -2.89 7.20 1.93
C ARG A 188 -2.64 8.37 0.98
N THR A 189 -1.74 8.21 0.02
CA THR A 189 -1.50 9.20 -1.04
C THR A 189 -0.99 8.53 -2.33
N GLN A 190 -0.81 9.34 -3.37
CA GLN A 190 -0.39 8.93 -4.72
C GLN A 190 1.13 8.67 -4.79
N ASP A 191 1.69 8.39 -5.97
CA ASP A 191 3.12 8.08 -6.10
C ASP A 191 3.99 9.35 -6.25
N PRO A 192 4.90 9.67 -5.31
CA PRO A 192 5.78 10.85 -5.42
C PRO A 192 6.95 10.64 -6.41
N ARG A 193 7.20 9.39 -6.79
CA ARG A 193 8.35 8.92 -7.60
C ARG A 193 7.94 7.69 -8.43
N PRO A 194 7.07 7.87 -9.44
CA PRO A 194 6.67 6.79 -10.35
C PRO A 194 7.86 6.14 -11.05
N ASP A 195 7.65 4.88 -11.43
CA ASP A 195 8.65 4.08 -12.12
C ASP A 195 8.93 4.65 -13.52
N PRO A 196 10.18 5.06 -13.82
CA PRO A 196 10.50 5.76 -15.06
C PRO A 196 10.41 4.90 -16.31
N ARG A 197 10.13 3.60 -16.18
CA ARG A 197 9.88 2.71 -17.33
C ARG A 197 8.45 2.87 -17.89
N HIS A 198 7.55 3.42 -17.09
CA HIS A 198 6.13 3.52 -17.39
C HIS A 198 5.73 4.93 -17.81
N GLN A 199 4.57 5.02 -18.47
CA GLN A 199 3.88 6.29 -18.76
C GLN A 199 4.77 7.41 -19.35
N GLN A 200 5.56 7.08 -20.39
CA GLN A 200 6.53 7.99 -21.02
C GLN A 200 5.91 9.28 -21.58
N GLN A 201 4.60 9.29 -21.83
CA GLN A 201 3.87 10.46 -22.32
C GLN A 201 3.90 11.65 -21.33
N TRP A 202 4.17 11.40 -20.05
CA TRP A 202 4.34 12.44 -19.03
C TRP A 202 5.79 12.96 -18.93
N GLY A 203 6.67 12.60 -19.86
CA GLY A 203 8.08 12.98 -19.85
C GLY A 203 8.76 12.48 -18.58
N SER A 204 9.59 13.33 -17.95
CA SER A 204 10.32 12.98 -16.73
C SER A 204 9.44 12.83 -15.48
N ALA A 205 8.15 13.18 -15.55
CA ALA A 205 7.23 12.99 -14.44
C ALA A 205 6.72 11.55 -14.35
N HIS A 206 6.58 10.83 -15.47
CA HIS A 206 6.07 9.44 -15.55
C HIS A 206 4.71 9.18 -14.88
N ASP A 207 3.98 10.24 -14.53
CA ASP A 207 2.59 10.28 -14.06
C ASP A 207 2.13 11.75 -14.11
N HIS A 208 0.86 12.02 -13.74
CA HIS A 208 0.36 13.39 -13.68
C HIS A 208 1.19 14.25 -12.71
N PRO A 209 1.66 15.44 -13.10
CA PRO A 209 2.47 16.28 -12.22
C PRO A 209 1.81 16.64 -10.88
N ASP A 210 0.48 16.82 -10.86
CA ASP A 210 -0.26 17.06 -9.62
C ASP A 210 -0.28 15.83 -8.69
N HIS A 211 -0.25 14.59 -9.21
CA HIS A 211 -0.16 13.37 -8.39
C HIS A 211 1.17 13.36 -7.62
N LEU A 212 2.28 13.61 -8.34
CA LEU A 212 3.62 13.67 -7.75
C LEU A 212 3.71 14.78 -6.70
N ALA A 213 3.21 15.98 -7.01
CA ALA A 213 3.26 17.10 -6.09
C ALA A 213 2.40 16.85 -4.84
N THR A 214 1.19 16.30 -4.99
CA THR A 214 0.30 15.92 -3.90
C THR A 214 0.97 14.92 -2.95
N ALA A 215 1.56 13.86 -3.50
CA ALA A 215 2.25 12.85 -2.72
C ALA A 215 3.43 13.45 -1.94
N ARG A 216 4.22 14.34 -2.58
CA ARG A 216 5.35 15.02 -1.94
C ARG A 216 4.94 16.02 -0.85
N PHE A 217 3.85 16.75 -1.05
CA PHE A 217 3.27 17.61 -0.02
C PHE A 217 2.80 16.77 1.18
N THR A 218 2.19 15.62 0.92
CA THR A 218 1.75 14.69 1.96
C THR A 218 2.92 14.08 2.73
N GLU A 219 3.96 13.59 2.04
CA GLU A 219 5.21 13.11 2.68
C GLU A 219 5.82 14.22 3.56
N THR A 220 5.87 15.46 3.07
CA THR A 220 6.40 16.60 3.83
C THR A 220 5.58 16.91 5.07
N ALA A 221 4.25 16.89 4.96
CA ALA A 221 3.34 17.13 6.07
C ALA A 221 3.37 16.01 7.13
N LEU A 222 4.01 14.88 6.86
CA LEU A 222 4.16 13.76 7.80
C LEU A 222 5.56 13.61 8.40
N ILE A 223 6.51 14.48 8.02
CA ILE A 223 7.84 14.51 8.63
C ILE A 223 7.70 14.68 10.16
N GLY A 224 8.44 13.87 10.92
CA GLY A 224 8.41 13.86 12.38
C GLY A 224 7.21 13.13 12.99
N THR A 225 6.43 12.39 12.19
CA THR A 225 5.34 11.54 12.68
C THR A 225 5.64 10.06 12.48
N ASP A 226 5.00 9.23 13.31
CA ASP A 226 5.01 7.78 13.22
C ASP A 226 3.82 7.21 12.43
N LEU A 227 3.04 8.07 11.76
CA LEU A 227 1.85 7.63 11.04
C LEU A 227 2.24 6.74 9.84
N PRO A 228 1.65 5.54 9.71
CA PRO A 228 1.84 4.76 8.51
C PRO A 228 1.30 5.51 7.28
N LEU A 229 2.11 5.51 6.23
CA LEU A 229 1.80 6.14 4.94
C LEU A 229 1.86 5.08 3.83
N LEU A 230 0.74 4.87 3.16
CA LEU A 230 0.65 4.02 1.97
C LEU A 230 0.63 4.87 0.71
N HIS A 231 1.54 4.55 -0.22
CA HIS A 231 1.61 5.15 -1.54
C HIS A 231 0.97 4.21 -2.56
N TYR A 232 0.09 4.75 -3.39
CA TYR A 232 -0.59 4.02 -4.45
C TYR A 232 0.00 4.42 -5.81
N ARG A 233 0.08 3.44 -6.70
CA ARG A 233 0.38 3.68 -8.12
C ARG A 233 -0.85 4.26 -8.79
N ASP A 234 -0.66 5.24 -9.66
CA ASP A 234 -1.75 5.93 -10.37
C ASP A 234 -1.89 5.40 -11.81
N TYR A 235 -1.71 6.23 -12.84
CA TYR A 235 -2.01 5.82 -14.23
C TYR A 235 -1.21 4.61 -14.71
N ASN A 236 0.00 4.44 -14.19
CA ASN A 236 0.86 3.31 -14.54
C ASN A 236 0.32 1.94 -14.06
N VAL A 237 -0.80 1.86 -13.33
CA VAL A 237 -1.45 0.57 -13.04
C VAL A 237 -1.96 -0.11 -14.31
N ALA A 238 -2.32 0.66 -15.35
CA ALA A 238 -2.73 0.15 -16.66
C ALA A 238 -1.58 -0.49 -17.45
N ASP A 239 -0.33 -0.19 -17.09
CA ASP A 239 0.85 -0.77 -17.74
C ASP A 239 1.15 -2.18 -17.23
N ALA A 240 0.35 -2.75 -16.32
CA ALA A 240 0.53 -4.09 -15.76
C ALA A 240 -0.76 -4.91 -15.85
N PRO A 241 -0.70 -6.26 -15.80
CA PRO A 241 -1.90 -7.10 -15.85
C PRO A 241 -2.94 -6.72 -14.79
N PRO A 242 -4.25 -6.86 -15.04
CA PRO A 242 -5.28 -6.72 -14.00
C PRO A 242 -4.98 -7.59 -12.77
N ASN A 243 -5.21 -7.04 -11.58
CA ASN A 243 -4.85 -7.71 -10.32
C ASN A 243 -5.94 -7.72 -9.25
N LEU A 244 -7.18 -7.44 -9.66
CA LEU A 244 -8.36 -7.49 -8.81
C LEU A 244 -9.35 -8.57 -9.32
N PRO A 245 -9.99 -9.33 -8.42
CA PRO A 245 -11.06 -10.26 -8.77
C PRO A 245 -12.24 -9.57 -9.46
N GLU A 246 -12.94 -10.29 -10.34
CA GLU A 246 -14.08 -9.77 -11.10
C GLU A 246 -15.14 -9.09 -10.22
N ARG A 247 -15.47 -9.66 -9.06
CA ARG A 247 -16.42 -9.07 -8.11
C ARG A 247 -15.96 -7.69 -7.60
N VAL A 248 -14.66 -7.53 -7.37
CA VAL A 248 -14.09 -6.27 -6.89
C VAL A 248 -14.13 -5.22 -7.99
N VAL A 249 -13.78 -5.62 -9.23
CA VAL A 249 -13.87 -4.77 -10.41
C VAL A 249 -15.32 -4.33 -10.65
N ALA A 250 -16.28 -5.24 -10.57
CA ALA A 250 -17.71 -4.91 -10.70
C ALA A 250 -18.16 -3.87 -9.66
N GLY A 251 -17.76 -4.03 -8.40
CA GLY A 251 -18.04 -3.05 -7.35
C GLY A 251 -17.38 -1.69 -7.62
N LYS A 252 -16.13 -1.67 -8.06
CA LYS A 252 -15.39 -0.44 -8.39
C LYS A 252 -16.03 0.29 -9.59
N ARG A 253 -16.42 -0.46 -10.64
CA ARG A 253 -17.16 0.07 -11.81
C ARG A 253 -18.51 0.65 -11.41
N ALA A 254 -19.26 -0.01 -10.51
CA ALA A 254 -20.56 0.50 -10.05
C ALA A 254 -20.43 1.81 -9.26
N VAL A 255 -19.38 1.96 -8.45
CA VAL A 255 -19.08 3.22 -7.75
C VAL A 255 -18.65 4.30 -8.73
N PHE A 256 -17.72 3.99 -9.64
CA PHE A 256 -17.25 4.97 -10.62
C PHE A 256 -18.34 5.40 -11.62
N ALA A 257 -19.32 4.54 -11.91
CA ALA A 257 -20.49 4.91 -12.69
C ALA A 257 -21.28 6.06 -12.05
N ARG A 258 -21.38 6.10 -10.71
CA ARG A 258 -22.02 7.22 -10.00
C ARG A 258 -21.24 8.51 -10.15
N TYR A 259 -19.91 8.44 -10.14
CA TYR A 259 -19.06 9.59 -10.44
C TYR A 259 -19.27 10.08 -11.87
N ALA A 260 -19.26 9.15 -12.85
CA ALA A 260 -19.37 9.45 -14.27
C ALA A 260 -20.71 10.08 -14.67
N GLU A 261 -21.79 9.90 -13.89
CA GLU A 261 -23.05 10.64 -14.09
C GLU A 261 -22.87 12.17 -13.98
N HIS A 262 -21.80 12.63 -13.33
CA HIS A 262 -21.49 14.04 -13.09
C HIS A 262 -20.26 14.57 -13.84
N ASP A 263 -19.54 13.71 -14.56
CA ASP A 263 -18.32 14.09 -15.26
C ASP A 263 -18.39 13.64 -16.73
N PRO A 264 -18.71 14.56 -17.67
CA PRO A 264 -18.84 14.21 -19.08
C PRO A 264 -17.52 13.89 -19.78
N LEU A 265 -16.37 14.09 -19.12
CA LEU A 265 -15.05 13.81 -19.70
C LEU A 265 -14.50 12.42 -19.35
N VAL A 266 -15.17 11.70 -18.45
CA VAL A 266 -14.81 10.31 -18.11
C VAL A 266 -15.72 9.31 -18.81
N SER A 267 -15.31 8.04 -18.81
CA SER A 267 -16.17 6.96 -19.29
C SER A 267 -15.92 5.67 -18.50
N LEU A 268 -16.78 4.68 -18.70
CA LEU A 268 -16.56 3.31 -18.18
C LEU A 268 -15.74 2.43 -19.15
N GLY A 269 -15.30 2.99 -20.28
CA GLY A 269 -14.44 2.31 -21.25
C GLY A 269 -12.96 2.63 -21.02
N GLU A 270 -12.12 2.32 -21.99
CA GLU A 270 -10.69 2.69 -21.95
C GLU A 270 -10.50 4.22 -21.94
N PRO A 271 -9.51 4.76 -21.21
CA PRO A 271 -8.51 4.03 -20.40
C PRO A 271 -9.00 3.65 -18.98
N TYR A 272 -10.18 4.09 -18.57
CA TYR A 272 -10.69 3.91 -17.20
C TYR A 272 -10.92 2.44 -16.85
N ASP A 273 -11.33 1.60 -17.79
CA ASP A 273 -11.54 0.17 -17.53
C ASP A 273 -10.25 -0.52 -17.03
N ALA A 274 -9.10 -0.20 -17.63
CA ALA A 274 -7.80 -0.70 -17.18
C ALA A 274 -7.46 -0.26 -15.75
N TRP A 275 -7.77 0.99 -15.38
CA TRP A 275 -7.58 1.49 -14.01
C TRP A 275 -8.55 0.84 -13.02
N LEU A 276 -9.81 0.63 -13.42
CA LEU A 276 -10.84 -0.03 -12.61
C LEU A 276 -10.53 -1.52 -12.38
N ALA A 277 -9.73 -2.14 -13.26
CA ALA A 277 -9.30 -3.53 -13.12
C ALA A 277 -8.08 -3.75 -12.19
N ALA A 278 -7.52 -2.68 -11.61
CA ALA A 278 -6.29 -2.77 -10.83
C ALA A 278 -6.25 -1.87 -9.58
N MET A 279 -5.41 -2.26 -8.63
CA MET A 279 -4.91 -1.39 -7.54
C MET A 279 -3.55 -1.91 -7.10
N ARG A 280 -2.57 -1.02 -6.96
CA ARG A 280 -1.20 -1.39 -6.58
C ARG A 280 -0.62 -0.37 -5.62
N LEU A 281 0.04 -0.87 -4.58
CA LEU A 281 0.94 -0.05 -3.78
C LEU A 281 2.23 0.20 -4.55
N ARG A 282 2.83 1.38 -4.36
CA ARG A 282 4.14 1.72 -4.92
C ARG A 282 5.30 0.99 -4.22
N ARG A 283 5.16 0.78 -2.91
CA ARG A 283 6.18 0.13 -2.07
C ARG A 283 5.50 -0.99 -1.26
N PRO A 284 5.03 -2.06 -1.93
CA PRO A 284 4.44 -3.18 -1.21
C PRO A 284 5.50 -3.82 -0.30
N TRP A 285 5.05 -4.42 0.79
CA TRP A 285 5.95 -5.13 1.70
C TRP A 285 6.26 -6.49 1.09
N GLY A 286 7.53 -6.90 1.15
CA GLY A 286 7.93 -8.22 0.65
C GLY A 286 7.23 -9.39 1.37
N THR A 287 7.57 -10.62 1.02
CA THR A 287 6.93 -11.81 1.62
C THR A 287 7.59 -12.30 2.92
N ARG A 288 8.70 -11.67 3.35
CA ARG A 288 9.60 -12.20 4.40
C ARG A 288 9.90 -11.20 5.53
N TRP A 289 8.95 -10.31 5.84
CA TRP A 289 9.11 -9.33 6.93
C TRP A 289 8.69 -9.86 8.32
N LEU A 290 8.29 -11.12 8.44
CA LEU A 290 7.93 -11.77 9.71
C LEU A 290 8.84 -12.98 9.98
N THR A 291 9.27 -13.12 11.23
CA THR A 291 9.89 -14.31 11.81
C THR A 291 9.19 -14.66 13.14
N SER A 292 9.54 -15.78 13.77
CA SER A 292 8.90 -16.23 15.02
C SER A 292 8.96 -15.12 16.09
N GLY A 293 7.80 -14.53 16.39
CA GLY A 293 7.63 -13.46 17.38
C GLY A 293 8.20 -12.08 17.01
N ARG A 294 8.73 -11.86 15.80
CA ARG A 294 9.27 -10.54 15.40
C ARG A 294 8.93 -10.20 13.97
N HIS A 295 8.53 -8.97 13.73
CA HIS A 295 8.33 -8.40 12.41
C HIS A 295 9.32 -7.25 12.17
N ALA A 296 9.71 -7.01 10.92
CA ALA A 296 10.58 -5.91 10.53
C ALA A 296 9.85 -4.99 9.55
N HIS A 297 9.79 -3.70 9.86
CA HIS A 297 9.18 -2.72 8.97
C HIS A 297 9.86 -1.37 9.18
N VAL A 298 9.60 -0.44 8.26
CA VAL A 298 10.10 0.93 8.37
C VAL A 298 8.90 1.85 8.61
N ARG A 299 9.01 2.69 9.64
CA ARG A 299 7.98 3.66 10.04
C ARG A 299 8.62 5.05 10.01
N GLY A 300 8.15 5.91 9.11
CA GLY A 300 8.83 7.17 8.82
C GLY A 300 10.25 6.91 8.30
N HIS A 301 11.25 7.25 9.12
CA HIS A 301 12.67 7.04 8.85
C HIS A 301 13.30 5.94 9.73
N ASP A 302 12.50 5.33 10.61
CA ASP A 302 12.98 4.38 11.61
C ASP A 302 12.74 2.95 11.15
N LEU A 303 13.78 2.12 11.21
CA LEU A 303 13.63 0.67 11.10
C LEU A 303 13.15 0.13 12.44
N VAL A 304 12.00 -0.55 12.45
CA VAL A 304 11.42 -1.19 13.63
C VAL A 304 11.53 -2.70 13.48
N ILE A 305 12.14 -3.37 14.47
CA ILE A 305 12.19 -4.83 14.58
C ILE A 305 11.55 -5.27 15.89
N GLY A 306 10.44 -6.00 15.79
CA GLY A 306 9.59 -6.27 16.95
C GLY A 306 9.01 -4.96 17.48
N GLU A 307 9.35 -4.61 18.72
CA GLU A 307 8.91 -3.36 19.35
C GLU A 307 10.04 -2.31 19.44
N SER A 308 11.23 -2.63 18.93
CA SER A 308 12.41 -1.78 19.08
C SER A 308 12.74 -1.04 17.79
N VAL A 309 13.01 0.25 17.91
CA VAL A 309 13.69 1.02 16.87
C VAL A 309 15.14 0.56 16.80
N VAL A 310 15.62 0.28 15.59
CA VAL A 310 16.97 -0.20 15.30
C VAL A 310 17.73 0.89 14.57
N ASP A 311 18.83 1.35 15.16
CA ASP A 311 19.68 2.37 14.56
C ASP A 311 20.20 1.93 13.17
N THR A 312 20.07 2.81 12.18
CA THR A 312 20.59 2.64 10.81
C THR A 312 21.68 3.68 10.51
N PRO A 313 22.83 3.67 11.22
CA PRO A 313 23.85 4.70 11.05
C PRO A 313 24.37 4.72 9.62
N GLY A 314 24.23 5.86 8.96
CA GLY A 314 24.76 6.09 7.61
C GLY A 314 23.82 5.74 6.46
N PHE A 315 22.56 5.36 6.72
CA PHE A 315 21.56 5.22 5.65
C PHE A 315 20.13 5.43 6.17
N ASP A 316 19.25 5.91 5.29
CA ASP A 316 17.82 6.05 5.58
C ASP A 316 17.08 4.82 5.04
N PRO A 317 16.46 4.00 5.90
CA PRO A 317 15.82 2.77 5.47
C PRO A 317 14.56 3.07 4.64
N ARG A 318 14.34 2.29 3.59
CA ARG A 318 13.21 2.48 2.69
C ARG A 318 11.95 1.80 3.25
N VAL A 319 10.82 2.50 3.21
CA VAL A 319 9.49 1.93 3.51
C VAL A 319 9.23 0.67 2.68
N GLY A 320 8.78 -0.40 3.36
CA GLY A 320 8.47 -1.69 2.74
C GLY A 320 9.67 -2.59 2.42
N SER A 321 10.92 -2.18 2.73
CA SER A 321 12.13 -2.84 2.22
C SER A 321 12.85 -3.80 3.18
N ALA A 322 12.24 -4.18 4.31
CA ALA A 322 12.87 -5.07 5.28
C ALA A 322 12.49 -6.54 5.05
N SER A 323 13.48 -7.44 5.03
CA SER A 323 13.29 -8.89 4.89
C SER A 323 14.23 -9.66 5.79
N PHE A 324 13.73 -10.71 6.44
CA PHE A 324 14.54 -11.69 7.15
C PHE A 324 15.12 -12.73 6.21
N ALA A 325 16.44 -12.92 6.26
CA ALA A 325 17.13 -14.05 5.63
C ALA A 325 17.00 -15.32 6.48
N ASP A 326 17.04 -15.13 7.79
CA ASP A 326 16.83 -16.10 8.86
C ASP A 326 16.37 -15.31 10.12
N PRO A 327 16.05 -15.96 11.26
CA PRO A 327 15.62 -15.22 12.44
C PRO A 327 16.62 -14.15 12.92
N ALA A 328 17.92 -14.34 12.83
CA ALA A 328 18.91 -13.39 13.31
C ALA A 328 19.38 -12.37 12.25
N THR A 329 19.08 -12.60 10.97
CA THR A 329 19.63 -11.80 9.87
C THR A 329 18.55 -11.06 9.10
N VAL A 330 18.68 -9.73 9.03
CA VAL A 330 17.79 -8.84 8.27
C VAL A 330 18.55 -8.14 7.14
N VAL A 331 17.89 -7.98 6.00
CA VAL A 331 18.32 -7.11 4.91
C VAL A 331 17.33 -5.96 4.74
N VAL A 332 17.86 -4.77 4.46
CA VAL A 332 17.09 -3.53 4.30
C VAL A 332 17.65 -2.76 3.13
N GLN A 333 16.80 -2.09 2.37
CA GLN A 333 17.25 -1.21 1.29
C GLN A 333 17.28 0.24 1.75
N GLU A 334 18.31 0.97 1.34
CA GLU A 334 18.40 2.41 1.52
C GLU A 334 17.46 3.14 0.54
N ARG A 335 16.75 4.16 1.03
CA ARG A 335 15.72 4.90 0.29
C ARG A 335 16.19 5.61 -0.98
N ASP A 336 17.39 6.18 -0.95
CA ASP A 336 17.81 7.15 -1.97
C ASP A 336 18.76 6.52 -3.00
N SER A 337 19.73 5.72 -2.54
CA SER A 337 20.71 5.06 -3.41
C SER A 337 20.25 3.70 -3.95
N GLY A 338 19.30 3.05 -3.28
CA GLY A 338 18.94 1.66 -3.52
C GLY A 338 19.97 0.65 -3.02
N ALA A 339 21.01 1.07 -2.30
CA ALA A 339 21.98 0.16 -1.69
C ALA A 339 21.30 -0.80 -0.72
N VAL A 340 21.73 -2.05 -0.72
CA VAL A 340 21.21 -3.04 0.23
C VAL A 340 22.16 -3.15 1.41
N TRP A 341 21.60 -3.18 2.61
CA TRP A 341 22.30 -3.29 3.88
C TRP A 341 21.90 -4.58 4.59
N LEU A 342 22.85 -5.18 5.30
CA LEU A 342 22.65 -6.43 6.02
C LEU A 342 23.10 -6.27 7.47
N LYS A 343 22.30 -6.79 8.40
CA LYS A 343 22.63 -6.93 9.82
C LYS A 343 22.38 -8.36 10.26
N ALA A 344 23.37 -8.99 10.88
CA ALA A 344 23.31 -10.36 11.39
C ALA A 344 23.56 -10.36 12.91
N GLY A 345 22.50 -10.59 13.69
CA GLY A 345 22.51 -10.44 15.14
C GLY A 345 23.04 -9.06 15.55
N ASP A 346 23.96 -9.05 16.51
CA ASP A 346 24.55 -7.82 17.05
C ASP A 346 25.69 -7.24 16.20
N ARG A 347 26.02 -7.88 15.06
CA ARG A 347 27.08 -7.36 14.19
C ARG A 347 26.72 -5.97 13.64
N PRO A 348 27.71 -5.12 13.36
CA PRO A 348 27.48 -3.85 12.68
C PRO A 348 26.80 -4.04 11.33
N TRP A 349 26.09 -3.01 10.88
CA TRP A 349 25.55 -2.96 9.53
C TRP A 349 26.66 -3.11 8.49
N ARG A 350 26.43 -3.98 7.51
CA ARG A 350 27.34 -4.18 6.38
C ARG A 350 26.61 -3.79 5.09
N SER A 351 27.18 -2.83 4.35
CA SER A 351 26.69 -2.51 3.02
C SER A 351 27.00 -3.67 2.07
N LEU A 352 25.98 -4.09 1.33
CA LEU A 352 26.08 -4.96 0.17
C LEU A 352 26.15 -4.13 -1.12
N GLY A 353 26.26 -2.81 -1.05
CA GLY A 353 26.35 -1.91 -2.21
C GLY A 353 25.06 -1.86 -3.06
N VAL A 354 25.14 -1.11 -4.15
CA VAL A 354 24.03 -0.87 -5.08
C VAL A 354 23.98 -1.98 -6.15
N PRO A 355 22.82 -2.64 -6.35
CA PRO A 355 22.65 -3.63 -7.43
C PRO A 355 22.77 -2.97 -8.82
N PRO A 356 23.34 -3.64 -9.83
CA PRO A 356 23.43 -3.13 -11.19
C PRO A 356 22.08 -3.26 -11.95
N PRO A 357 21.76 -2.37 -12.91
CA PRO A 357 22.53 -1.18 -13.28
C PRO A 357 22.47 -0.11 -12.19
N ARG A 358 23.54 0.70 -12.07
CA ARG A 358 23.65 1.71 -11.02
C ARG A 358 22.99 2.99 -11.47
N GLU A 359 21.72 3.15 -11.14
CA GLU A 359 20.96 4.37 -11.39
C GLU A 359 20.47 4.95 -10.06
N PRO A 360 21.18 5.96 -9.52
CA PRO A 360 20.77 6.61 -8.28
C PRO A 360 19.36 7.19 -8.41
N GLY A 361 18.57 7.10 -7.34
CA GLY A 361 17.22 7.69 -7.30
C GLY A 361 16.11 6.86 -7.93
N VAL A 362 16.42 5.74 -8.61
CA VAL A 362 15.40 4.79 -9.07
C VAL A 362 15.01 3.87 -7.90
N ASP A 363 13.73 3.95 -7.51
CA ASP A 363 13.21 3.11 -6.44
C ASP A 363 13.18 1.64 -6.89
N LEU A 364 13.87 0.79 -6.14
CA LEU A 364 14.01 -0.64 -6.43
C LEU A 364 12.85 -1.46 -5.84
N GLY A 365 12.91 -2.78 -5.92
CA GLY A 365 12.01 -3.68 -5.17
C GLY A 365 12.45 -3.89 -3.72
N PRO A 366 11.57 -4.33 -2.79
CA PRO A 366 12.04 -4.84 -1.50
C PRO A 366 13.01 -6.02 -1.72
N PRO A 367 14.17 -6.05 -1.05
CA PRO A 367 15.09 -7.16 -1.15
C PRO A 367 14.48 -8.41 -0.53
N SER A 368 14.76 -9.56 -1.12
CA SER A 368 14.44 -10.87 -0.55
C SER A 368 15.74 -11.60 -0.27
N ALA A 369 15.80 -12.27 0.89
CA ALA A 369 17.01 -12.95 1.31
C ALA A 369 16.74 -14.32 1.94
N VAL A 370 17.74 -15.20 1.83
CA VAL A 370 17.79 -16.50 2.51
C VAL A 370 19.19 -16.78 3.02
N SER A 371 19.28 -17.40 4.19
CA SER A 371 20.52 -17.97 4.69
C SER A 371 20.66 -19.43 4.30
N VAL A 372 21.82 -19.78 3.77
CA VAL A 372 22.15 -21.12 3.28
C VAL A 372 23.60 -21.41 3.54
N ARG A 373 23.92 -22.53 4.19
CA ARG A 373 25.32 -22.96 4.45
C ARG A 373 26.23 -21.85 5.02
N GLY A 374 25.70 -21.04 5.93
CA GLY A 374 26.44 -19.96 6.61
C GLY A 374 26.67 -18.69 5.78
N ARG A 375 26.10 -18.58 4.57
CA ARG A 375 26.09 -17.37 3.73
C ARG A 375 24.67 -16.87 3.52
N VAL A 376 24.54 -15.61 3.11
CA VAL A 376 23.27 -14.95 2.84
C VAL A 376 23.19 -14.63 1.36
N VAL A 377 22.16 -15.13 0.69
CA VAL A 377 21.83 -14.74 -0.68
C VAL A 377 20.73 -13.71 -0.65
N VAL A 378 20.92 -12.64 -1.42
CA VAL A 378 19.98 -11.55 -1.58
C VAL A 378 19.61 -11.41 -3.05
N ALA A 379 18.32 -11.32 -3.35
CA ALA A 379 17.81 -10.98 -4.66
C ALA A 379 16.98 -9.70 -4.57
N VAL A 380 17.07 -8.86 -5.59
CA VAL A 380 16.36 -7.58 -5.63
C VAL A 380 16.01 -7.24 -7.07
N ARG A 381 14.86 -6.62 -7.28
CA ARG A 381 14.54 -5.96 -8.56
C ARG A 381 15.54 -4.83 -8.79
N ASP A 382 16.18 -4.81 -9.95
CA ASP A 382 17.11 -3.74 -10.33
C ASP A 382 16.43 -2.56 -11.05
N SER A 383 17.13 -1.43 -11.17
CA SER A 383 16.59 -0.21 -11.80
C SER A 383 16.34 -0.39 -13.30
N GLY A 384 17.04 -1.32 -13.95
CA GLY A 384 16.82 -1.71 -15.34
C GLY A 384 15.58 -2.59 -15.53
N GLY A 385 14.83 -2.89 -14.46
CA GLY A 385 13.62 -3.68 -14.52
C GLY A 385 13.84 -5.20 -14.58
N GLY A 386 15.07 -5.65 -14.34
CA GLY A 386 15.43 -7.05 -14.20
C GLY A 386 15.61 -7.46 -12.74
N VAL A 387 16.29 -8.59 -12.53
CA VAL A 387 16.68 -9.06 -11.20
C VAL A 387 18.19 -9.10 -11.06
N SER A 388 18.68 -8.60 -9.95
CA SER A 388 20.06 -8.75 -9.51
C SER A 388 20.14 -9.60 -8.25
N VAL A 389 21.15 -10.45 -8.19
CA VAL A 389 21.41 -11.35 -7.07
C VAL A 389 22.82 -11.11 -6.53
N ARG A 390 22.97 -11.23 -5.21
CA ARG A 390 24.25 -11.25 -4.54
C ARG A 390 24.29 -12.38 -3.54
N ASP A 391 25.41 -13.08 -3.54
CA ASP A 391 25.73 -14.09 -2.55
C ASP A 391 26.89 -13.61 -1.66
N THR A 392 28.08 -14.20 -1.78
CA THR A 392 29.29 -13.78 -1.06
C THR A 392 30.16 -12.81 -1.88
N GLY A 393 30.01 -12.83 -3.20
CA GLY A 393 30.78 -12.02 -4.15
C GLY A 393 30.14 -10.69 -4.53
N ALA A 394 30.46 -10.22 -5.73
CA ALA A 394 29.82 -9.05 -6.34
C ALA A 394 28.37 -9.36 -6.75
N TRP A 395 27.59 -8.31 -7.02
CA TRP A 395 26.29 -8.45 -7.64
C TRP A 395 26.39 -9.08 -9.03
N CYS A 396 25.54 -10.05 -9.32
CA CYS A 396 25.31 -10.60 -10.65
C CYS A 396 23.91 -10.23 -11.14
N ARG A 397 23.80 -9.78 -12.39
CA ARG A 397 22.50 -9.51 -13.03
C ARG A 397 21.98 -10.80 -13.65
N LEU A 398 20.81 -11.28 -13.19
CA LEU A 398 20.12 -12.43 -13.77
C LEU A 398 19.39 -12.09 -15.08
N GLY A 399 19.16 -10.80 -15.31
CA GLY A 399 18.43 -10.28 -16.47
C GLY A 399 16.93 -10.22 -16.21
N GLY A 400 16.14 -10.42 -17.27
CA GLY A 400 14.71 -10.14 -17.27
C GLY A 400 14.39 -8.68 -17.59
N SER A 401 13.10 -8.39 -17.71
CA SER A 401 12.56 -7.06 -17.93
C SER A 401 11.16 -6.97 -17.33
N ASP A 402 10.68 -5.76 -17.08
CA ASP A 402 9.34 -5.50 -16.57
C ASP A 402 8.98 -6.26 -15.30
N VAL A 403 9.98 -6.56 -14.48
CA VAL A 403 9.80 -7.16 -13.17
C VAL A 403 9.00 -6.19 -12.30
N GLY A 404 7.97 -6.72 -11.62
CA GLY A 404 7.23 -6.02 -10.58
C GLY A 404 8.10 -5.77 -9.36
N ASP A 405 7.57 -5.12 -8.32
CA ASP A 405 8.41 -4.68 -7.21
C ASP A 405 9.03 -5.85 -6.43
N GLU A 406 8.31 -6.94 -6.20
CA GLU A 406 8.79 -8.03 -5.36
C GLU A 406 9.54 -9.12 -6.15
N VAL A 407 10.66 -9.57 -5.56
CA VAL A 407 11.43 -10.73 -5.98
C VAL A 407 11.49 -11.71 -4.82
N SER A 408 11.49 -13.01 -5.10
CA SER A 408 11.60 -14.04 -4.08
C SER A 408 12.80 -14.94 -4.32
N VAL A 409 13.58 -15.17 -3.26
CA VAL A 409 14.65 -16.16 -3.24
C VAL A 409 14.28 -17.28 -2.27
N LEU A 410 14.59 -18.52 -2.63
CA LEU A 410 14.39 -19.68 -1.76
C LEU A 410 15.54 -20.68 -1.86
N VAL A 411 15.70 -21.47 -0.79
CA VAL A 411 16.53 -22.68 -0.79
C VAL A 411 15.61 -23.87 -1.01
N SER A 412 15.90 -24.62 -2.07
CA SER A 412 15.18 -25.85 -2.45
C SER A 412 15.56 -27.02 -1.56
N GLY A 413 14.75 -28.09 -1.57
CA GLY A 413 15.04 -29.31 -0.81
C GLY A 413 16.29 -30.06 -1.29
N SER A 414 16.76 -29.77 -2.50
CA SER A 414 18.02 -30.29 -3.07
C SER A 414 19.23 -29.38 -2.83
N ASP A 415 19.14 -28.43 -1.89
CA ASP A 415 20.10 -27.36 -1.60
C ASP A 415 20.39 -26.39 -2.76
N GLY A 416 19.69 -26.51 -3.89
CA GLY A 416 19.70 -25.50 -4.96
C GLY A 416 19.02 -24.20 -4.51
N ILE A 417 19.45 -23.06 -5.06
CA ILE A 417 18.83 -21.76 -4.78
C ILE A 417 18.04 -21.33 -6.00
N HIS A 418 16.80 -20.90 -5.79
CA HIS A 418 15.95 -20.38 -6.87
C HIS A 418 15.57 -18.94 -6.60
N VAL A 419 15.47 -18.19 -7.70
CA VAL A 419 14.97 -16.81 -7.69
C VAL A 419 13.76 -16.75 -8.61
N MET A 420 12.66 -16.17 -8.14
CA MET A 420 11.41 -16.03 -8.88
C MET A 420 10.94 -14.59 -8.81
N ALA A 421 10.37 -14.10 -9.92
CA ALA A 421 9.78 -12.77 -9.99
C ALA A 421 8.59 -12.77 -10.95
N ALA A 422 7.60 -11.93 -10.67
CA ALA A 422 6.53 -11.64 -11.61
C ALA A 422 6.96 -10.52 -12.56
N SER A 423 6.60 -10.66 -13.83
CA SER A 423 6.73 -9.62 -14.84
C SER A 423 5.43 -9.44 -15.60
N ARG A 424 5.32 -8.37 -16.39
CA ARG A 424 4.18 -8.16 -17.30
C ARG A 424 3.91 -9.35 -18.24
N ASN A 425 4.96 -10.09 -18.58
CA ASN A 425 4.89 -11.20 -19.53
C ASN A 425 4.69 -12.57 -18.86
N GLY A 426 4.71 -12.64 -17.54
CA GLY A 426 4.59 -13.86 -16.75
C GLY A 426 5.72 -14.05 -15.74
N MET A 427 5.83 -15.26 -15.20
CA MET A 427 6.81 -15.62 -14.20
C MET A 427 8.20 -15.76 -14.81
N LEU A 428 9.16 -15.06 -14.24
CA LEU A 428 10.58 -15.29 -14.46
C LEU A 428 11.12 -16.17 -13.34
N HIS A 429 11.92 -17.17 -13.68
CA HIS A 429 12.45 -18.15 -12.75
C HIS A 429 13.90 -18.48 -13.11
N TRP A 430 14.78 -18.44 -12.12
CA TRP A 430 16.18 -18.83 -12.25
C TRP A 430 16.55 -19.85 -11.21
N ARG A 431 17.50 -20.74 -11.55
CA ARG A 431 18.25 -21.55 -10.60
C ARG A 431 19.67 -21.00 -10.53
N LEU A 432 20.15 -20.67 -9.34
CA LEU A 432 21.52 -20.17 -9.18
C LEU A 432 22.54 -21.30 -9.39
N THR A 433 23.65 -20.95 -10.02
CA THR A 433 24.83 -21.80 -10.23
C THR A 433 25.83 -21.61 -9.10
N GLU A 434 26.83 -22.49 -8.99
CA GLU A 434 27.91 -22.36 -8.01
C GLU A 434 28.71 -21.06 -8.17
N SER A 435 28.80 -20.53 -9.39
CA SER A 435 29.41 -19.24 -9.70
C SER A 435 28.63 -18.02 -9.19
N GLY A 436 27.43 -18.22 -8.60
CA GLY A 436 26.62 -17.17 -7.96
C GLY A 436 25.69 -16.40 -8.89
N CYS A 437 25.78 -16.58 -10.22
CA CYS A 437 24.74 -16.18 -11.17
C CYS A 437 23.63 -17.24 -11.24
N GLY A 438 22.73 -17.18 -12.22
CA GLY A 438 21.68 -18.18 -12.40
C GLY A 438 21.31 -18.46 -13.84
N VAL A 439 20.79 -19.65 -14.07
CA VAL A 439 20.25 -20.11 -15.36
C VAL A 439 18.72 -20.00 -15.36
N PRO A 440 18.09 -19.50 -16.44
CA PRO A 440 16.65 -19.40 -16.51
C PRO A 440 16.00 -20.79 -16.57
N ILE A 441 14.85 -20.90 -15.92
CA ILE A 441 13.93 -22.04 -16.00
C ILE A 441 12.67 -21.55 -16.68
N ALA A 442 12.23 -22.27 -17.72
CA ALA A 442 11.01 -21.93 -18.43
C ALA A 442 9.79 -22.09 -17.52
N SER A 443 8.90 -21.09 -17.56
CA SER A 443 7.62 -21.11 -16.87
C SER A 443 6.53 -20.57 -17.80
N SER A 444 5.32 -21.13 -17.65
CA SER A 444 4.11 -20.62 -18.32
C SER A 444 3.18 -19.90 -17.35
N GLU A 445 3.61 -19.74 -16.09
CA GLU A 445 2.80 -19.13 -15.04
C GLU A 445 2.70 -17.61 -15.22
N ARG A 446 1.54 -17.05 -14.83
CA ARG A 446 1.20 -15.64 -15.01
C ARG A 446 0.75 -15.00 -13.69
N PRO A 447 1.67 -14.84 -12.72
CA PRO A 447 1.39 -14.08 -11.51
C PRO A 447 1.11 -12.61 -11.86
N VAL A 448 0.19 -11.99 -11.13
CA VAL A 448 -0.16 -10.55 -11.29
C VAL A 448 0.43 -9.64 -10.20
N GLY A 449 1.21 -10.24 -9.28
CA GLY A 449 1.91 -9.62 -8.17
C GLY A 449 3.02 -10.54 -7.64
N ALA A 450 3.44 -10.37 -6.39
CA ALA A 450 4.51 -11.13 -5.77
C ALA A 450 4.29 -12.65 -5.75
N ILE A 451 5.41 -13.38 -5.77
CA ILE A 451 5.44 -14.84 -5.65
C ILE A 451 6.00 -15.17 -4.27
N ALA A 452 5.19 -15.67 -3.35
CA ALA A 452 5.68 -16.10 -2.04
C ALA A 452 6.34 -17.48 -2.11
N THR A 453 7.40 -17.68 -1.34
CA THR A 453 8.19 -18.92 -1.40
C THR A 453 8.46 -19.48 0.00
N THR A 454 8.43 -20.80 0.10
CA THR A 454 8.90 -21.57 1.26
C THR A 454 9.61 -22.83 0.76
N SER A 455 10.16 -23.64 1.66
CA SER A 455 10.89 -24.85 1.29
C SER A 455 10.03 -25.76 0.41
N GLY A 456 10.44 -25.95 -0.85
CA GLY A 456 9.78 -26.81 -1.84
C GLY A 456 8.50 -26.26 -2.48
N TYR A 457 8.04 -25.06 -2.13
CA TYR A 457 6.79 -24.50 -2.64
C TYR A 457 6.89 -23.01 -3.00
N ALA A 458 6.14 -22.62 -4.03
CA ALA A 458 5.89 -21.22 -4.36
C ALA A 458 4.38 -21.00 -4.51
N ALA A 459 3.90 -19.80 -4.17
CA ALA A 459 2.51 -19.42 -4.36
C ALA A 459 2.39 -18.00 -4.88
N TYR A 460 1.40 -17.77 -5.72
CA TYR A 460 1.09 -16.45 -6.27
C TYR A 460 -0.41 -16.32 -6.51
N ARG A 461 -0.90 -15.11 -6.75
CA ARG A 461 -2.29 -14.87 -7.19
C ARG A 461 -2.39 -14.69 -8.71
N ASP A 462 -3.39 -15.30 -9.34
CA ASP A 462 -3.73 -15.02 -10.74
C ASP A 462 -4.59 -13.75 -10.87
N SER A 463 -4.94 -13.37 -12.11
CA SER A 463 -5.76 -12.17 -12.38
C SER A 463 -7.21 -12.26 -11.88
N ARG A 464 -7.68 -13.45 -11.50
CA ARG A 464 -9.02 -13.66 -10.92
C ARG A 464 -8.98 -13.60 -9.38
N GLY A 465 -7.78 -13.52 -8.80
CA GLY A 465 -7.57 -13.59 -7.35
C GLY A 465 -7.52 -15.02 -6.81
N ASP A 466 -7.36 -16.02 -7.68
CA ASP A 466 -7.13 -17.40 -7.25
C ASP A 466 -5.67 -17.57 -6.82
N LEU A 467 -5.43 -18.32 -5.74
CA LEU A 467 -4.07 -18.69 -5.32
C LEU A 467 -3.64 -19.94 -6.05
N VAL A 468 -2.49 -19.85 -6.72
CA VAL A 468 -1.86 -20.97 -7.41
C VAL A 468 -0.62 -21.37 -6.64
N VAL A 469 -0.54 -22.66 -6.28
CA VAL A 469 0.61 -23.25 -5.59
C VAL A 469 1.39 -24.12 -6.56
N LEU A 470 2.70 -23.85 -6.63
CA LEU A 470 3.69 -24.61 -7.38
C LEU A 470 4.54 -25.44 -6.40
N ALA A 471 4.98 -26.61 -6.82
CA ALA A 471 5.83 -27.46 -5.98
C ALA A 471 7.10 -27.94 -6.69
N GLU A 472 8.22 -27.95 -5.97
CA GLU A 472 9.53 -28.41 -6.46
C GLU A 472 9.47 -29.86 -6.94
N HIS A 473 8.85 -30.76 -6.17
CA HIS A 473 8.74 -32.19 -6.52
C HIS A 473 7.95 -32.43 -7.82
N ALA A 474 7.11 -31.47 -8.21
CA ALA A 474 6.36 -31.49 -9.47
C ALA A 474 7.09 -30.74 -10.60
N GLY A 475 8.36 -30.36 -10.40
CA GLY A 475 9.12 -29.55 -11.34
C GLY A 475 8.63 -28.11 -11.42
N TRP A 476 8.23 -27.51 -10.29
CA TRP A 476 7.65 -26.17 -10.18
C TRP A 476 6.36 -25.96 -10.98
N LYS A 477 5.56 -27.03 -11.09
CA LYS A 477 4.23 -27.00 -11.73
C LYS A 477 3.12 -26.83 -10.70
N ARG A 478 1.94 -26.39 -11.17
CA ARG A 478 0.72 -26.25 -10.37
C ARG A 478 0.35 -27.58 -9.72
N VAL A 479 0.21 -27.56 -8.40
CA VAL A 479 -0.28 -28.69 -7.59
C VAL A 479 -1.59 -28.37 -6.88
N ARG A 480 -1.93 -27.08 -6.73
CA ARG A 480 -3.18 -26.63 -6.11
C ARG A 480 -3.59 -25.26 -6.66
N THR A 481 -4.91 -25.06 -6.81
CA THR A 481 -5.52 -23.76 -7.05
C THR A 481 -6.64 -23.54 -6.05
N ILE A 482 -6.72 -22.36 -5.45
CA ILE A 482 -7.69 -22.01 -4.42
C ILE A 482 -8.44 -20.75 -4.86
N ALA A 483 -9.76 -20.84 -4.95
CA ALA A 483 -10.62 -19.67 -5.14
C ALA A 483 -10.63 -18.83 -3.85
N ALA A 484 -9.75 -17.85 -3.78
CA ALA A 484 -9.52 -17.04 -2.58
C ALA A 484 -10.09 -15.62 -2.70
N GLU A 485 -10.46 -15.19 -3.91
CA GLU A 485 -10.81 -13.79 -4.20
C GLU A 485 -9.78 -12.81 -3.61
N ALA A 486 -8.49 -13.16 -3.71
CA ALA A 486 -7.42 -12.41 -3.07
C ALA A 486 -7.21 -11.05 -3.74
N ILE A 487 -7.06 -10.01 -2.93
CA ILE A 487 -6.70 -8.65 -3.37
C ILE A 487 -5.28 -8.25 -2.97
N SER A 488 -4.61 -9.05 -2.14
CA SER A 488 -3.18 -8.95 -1.84
C SER A 488 -2.41 -10.15 -2.37
N ASP A 489 -1.09 -10.02 -2.45
CA ASP A 489 -0.22 -11.16 -2.71
C ASP A 489 -0.24 -12.12 -1.51
N PRO A 490 -0.05 -13.43 -1.73
CA PRO A 490 -0.04 -14.40 -0.66
C PRO A 490 1.24 -14.30 0.17
N ALA A 491 1.15 -14.77 1.41
CA ALA A 491 2.29 -15.29 2.16
C ALA A 491 2.19 -16.83 2.22
N ILE A 492 3.33 -17.51 2.33
CA ILE A 492 3.39 -18.97 2.41
C ILE A 492 4.37 -19.45 3.49
N ALA A 493 3.98 -20.47 4.24
CA ALA A 493 4.82 -21.22 5.19
C ALA A 493 4.76 -22.73 4.88
N PRO A 494 5.66 -23.58 5.44
CA PRO A 494 5.66 -25.03 5.20
C PRO A 494 4.30 -25.68 5.53
N GLY A 495 4.02 -26.84 4.93
CA GLY A 495 2.76 -27.56 5.19
C GLY A 495 1.70 -27.47 4.09
N PRO A 496 1.95 -26.79 2.95
CA PRO A 496 1.90 -25.34 2.80
C PRO A 496 0.71 -24.66 3.50
N VAL A 497 1.00 -23.66 4.34
CA VAL A 497 0.00 -22.71 4.89
C VAL A 497 0.06 -21.43 4.08
N LEU A 498 -1.10 -20.89 3.67
CA LEU A 498 -1.21 -19.66 2.89
C LEU A 498 -1.98 -18.59 3.67
N ALA A 499 -1.61 -17.32 3.51
CA ALA A 499 -2.37 -16.19 4.03
C ALA A 499 -2.52 -15.09 2.99
N VAL A 500 -3.70 -14.48 2.91
CA VAL A 500 -4.02 -13.36 2.01
C VAL A 500 -4.97 -12.38 2.68
N ARG A 501 -5.02 -11.16 2.15
CA ARG A 501 -6.16 -10.27 2.31
C ARG A 501 -7.15 -10.54 1.18
N ASN A 502 -8.37 -10.93 1.53
CA ASN A 502 -9.41 -11.24 0.55
C ASN A 502 -10.22 -9.98 0.14
N ALA A 503 -11.14 -10.14 -0.80
CA ALA A 503 -11.98 -9.07 -1.32
C ALA A 503 -12.91 -8.39 -0.28
N ASP A 504 -13.08 -8.97 0.91
CA ASP A 504 -13.79 -8.36 2.05
C ASP A 504 -12.86 -7.61 3.01
N GLY A 505 -11.56 -7.52 2.69
CA GLY A 505 -10.55 -6.87 3.53
C GLY A 505 -10.17 -7.68 4.77
N LEU A 506 -10.49 -8.97 4.79
CA LEU A 506 -10.21 -9.88 5.89
C LEU A 506 -8.93 -10.68 5.63
N LEU A 507 -8.22 -11.01 6.70
CA LEU A 507 -7.11 -11.95 6.66
C LEU A 507 -7.67 -13.37 6.56
N GLN A 508 -7.41 -14.04 5.44
CA GLN A 508 -7.83 -15.41 5.22
C GLN A 508 -6.61 -16.33 5.18
N ILE A 509 -6.66 -17.39 5.98
CA ILE A 509 -5.58 -18.36 6.14
C ILE A 509 -6.08 -19.72 5.65
N PHE A 510 -5.35 -20.33 4.72
CA PHE A 510 -5.64 -21.64 4.18
C PHE A 510 -4.62 -22.66 4.68
N ARG A 511 -5.13 -23.73 5.28
CA ARG A 511 -4.36 -24.91 5.68
C ARG A 511 -4.79 -26.13 4.86
N PRO A 512 -4.10 -27.27 4.98
CA PRO A 512 -4.57 -28.52 4.41
C PRO A 512 -5.92 -28.99 4.94
N ASP A 513 -6.23 -28.71 6.21
CA ASP A 513 -7.39 -29.21 6.95
C ASP A 513 -8.54 -28.20 7.10
N GLY A 514 -8.33 -26.94 6.72
CA GLY A 514 -9.38 -25.94 6.75
C GLY A 514 -8.95 -24.51 6.43
N THR A 515 -9.88 -23.59 6.60
CA THR A 515 -9.69 -22.15 6.38
C THR A 515 -10.08 -21.38 7.65
N THR A 516 -9.30 -20.36 8.00
CA THR A 516 -9.59 -19.44 9.10
C THR A 516 -9.65 -18.02 8.57
N THR A 517 -10.61 -17.23 9.06
CA THR A 517 -10.75 -15.82 8.69
C THR A 517 -10.62 -14.96 9.95
N LEU A 518 -9.80 -13.92 9.87
CA LEU A 518 -9.42 -13.00 10.94
C LEU A 518 -9.42 -11.55 10.42
N GLY A 519 -9.24 -10.59 11.31
CA GLY A 519 -9.16 -9.18 10.93
C GLY A 519 -10.53 -8.54 10.71
N PRO A 520 -10.57 -7.24 10.35
CA PRO A 520 -10.01 -6.70 9.10
C PRO A 520 -8.53 -6.32 9.16
N VAL A 521 -7.90 -6.29 7.98
CA VAL A 521 -6.51 -5.86 7.77
C VAL A 521 -6.42 -4.87 6.60
N GLU A 522 -5.40 -4.03 6.58
CA GLU A 522 -5.16 -2.99 5.55
C GLU A 522 -4.02 -3.34 4.59
N GLY A 523 -3.10 -4.21 5.02
CA GLY A 523 -1.91 -4.59 4.25
C GLY A 523 -1.88 -6.05 3.82
N GLN A 524 -0.91 -6.37 2.98
CA GLN A 524 -0.51 -7.74 2.68
C GLN A 524 -0.03 -8.45 3.96
N PRO A 525 -0.49 -9.68 4.23
CA PRO A 525 -0.01 -10.42 5.38
C PRO A 525 1.39 -11.01 5.16
N ALA A 526 2.06 -11.36 6.25
CA ALA A 526 3.19 -12.29 6.28
C ALA A 526 2.91 -13.47 7.22
N LEU A 527 3.63 -14.56 7.00
CA LEU A 527 3.60 -15.75 7.87
C LEU A 527 4.97 -15.97 8.51
N SER A 528 4.97 -16.48 9.74
CA SER A 528 6.19 -16.96 10.38
C SER A 528 6.75 -18.17 9.61
N PRO A 529 8.06 -18.47 9.75
CA PRO A 529 8.67 -19.62 9.11
C PRO A 529 8.01 -20.97 9.44
N HIS A 530 7.32 -21.07 10.59
CA HIS A 530 6.58 -22.28 10.99
C HIS A 530 5.10 -22.26 10.57
N GLY A 531 4.59 -21.13 10.08
CA GLY A 531 3.18 -20.98 9.72
C GLY A 531 2.22 -20.94 10.91
N ASP A 532 2.73 -20.75 12.12
CA ASP A 532 1.98 -20.67 13.39
C ASP A 532 1.57 -19.23 13.77
N GLN A 533 2.09 -18.24 13.05
CA GLN A 533 1.77 -16.82 13.23
C GLN A 533 1.57 -16.14 11.87
N ALA A 534 0.59 -15.27 11.81
CA ALA A 534 0.38 -14.33 10.71
C ALA A 534 0.52 -12.90 11.24
N ALA A 535 0.99 -11.96 10.43
CA ALA A 535 0.97 -10.55 10.78
C ALA A 535 0.48 -9.71 9.61
N ALA A 536 -0.18 -8.59 9.89
CA ALA A 536 -0.59 -7.62 8.89
C ALA A 536 -0.77 -6.23 9.51
N LEU A 537 -0.67 -5.18 8.69
CA LEU A 537 -1.12 -3.84 9.05
C LEU A 537 -2.64 -3.84 9.27
N THR A 538 -3.13 -3.25 10.35
CA THR A 538 -4.56 -3.12 10.68
C THR A 538 -5.04 -1.69 10.63
N GLY A 539 -6.37 -1.48 10.68
CA GLY A 539 -6.99 -0.17 10.48
C GLY A 539 -6.60 0.91 11.49
N ASP A 540 -6.10 0.51 12.66
CA ASP A 540 -5.55 1.38 13.69
C ASP A 540 -4.09 1.80 13.43
N GLY A 541 -3.53 1.46 12.27
CA GLY A 541 -2.18 1.85 11.87
C GLY A 541 -1.08 0.98 12.48
N LEU A 542 -1.42 -0.11 13.16
CA LEU A 542 -0.43 -0.99 13.79
C LEU A 542 -0.27 -2.30 13.02
N ILE A 543 0.92 -2.88 13.07
CA ILE A 543 1.11 -4.28 12.69
C ILE A 543 0.62 -5.13 13.85
N ARG A 544 -0.33 -6.03 13.57
CA ARG A 544 -0.82 -6.99 14.56
C ARG A 544 -0.43 -8.40 14.16
N THR A 545 -0.04 -9.20 15.16
CA THR A 545 0.23 -10.62 15.01
C THR A 545 -1.00 -11.42 15.44
N PHE A 546 -1.32 -12.45 14.67
CA PHE A 546 -2.43 -13.35 14.87
C PHE A 546 -1.89 -14.77 15.01
N SER A 547 -2.38 -15.50 16.02
CA SER A 547 -2.12 -16.93 16.12
C SER A 547 -2.80 -17.66 14.96
N VAL A 548 -2.05 -18.55 14.32
CA VAL A 548 -2.56 -19.45 13.30
C VAL A 548 -2.86 -20.76 14.04
N PRO A 549 -4.13 -21.05 14.37
CA PRO A 549 -4.51 -22.28 15.07
C PRO A 549 -4.11 -23.56 14.37
#